data_AF-A0A8T4T1R1-F1
#
_entry.id   AF-A0A8T4T1R1-F1
#
_cell.length_a   1.000
_cell.length_b   1.000
_cell.length_c   1.000
_cell.angle_alpha   90.00
_cell.angle_beta   90.00
_cell.angle_gamma   90.00
#
_symmetry.space_group_name_H-M   'P 1'
#
loop_
_entity.id
_entity.type
_entity.pdbx_description
1 polymer ?
#
loop_
_entity_poly.entity_id
_entity_poly.type
_entity_poly.pdbx_seq_one_letter_code
_entity_poly.pdbx_strand_id
1 'polypeptide(L)'
;MPAYHATYEVDGGVCEGFALKLPDHWEENRTLQANTSQQAFDEAMNLAHVIAMESFSNPDTGKTVVTLRSLRGPEGNVEYDRSKAAAERTMLEHVLHFAVER
;
A
#
# COMPACT_ATOMS: atom_id res chain seq x y z
N MET A 1 -1.80 21.36 -8.88
CA MET A 1 -1.06 20.86 -7.71
C MET A 1 0.13 20.06 -8.23
N PRO A 2 1.34 20.18 -7.65
CA PRO A 2 2.48 19.41 -8.11
C PRO A 2 2.23 17.90 -8.03
N ALA A 3 2.79 17.17 -8.99
CA ALA A 3 2.71 15.72 -9.04
C ALA A 3 3.85 15.10 -8.23
N TYR A 4 3.50 14.06 -7.48
CA TYR A 4 4.43 13.22 -6.74
C TYR A 4 4.26 11.78 -7.19
N HIS A 5 5.37 11.06 -7.31
CA HIS A 5 5.41 9.66 -7.70
C HIS A 5 5.80 8.82 -6.50
N ALA A 6 4.89 7.95 -6.09
CA ALA A 6 5.06 7.02 -4.99
C ALA A 6 5.27 5.60 -5.54
N THR A 7 6.29 4.93 -5.02
CA THR A 7 6.55 3.51 -5.29
C THR A 7 6.34 2.73 -4.02
N TYR A 8 5.51 1.70 -4.08
CA TYR A 8 5.19 0.82 -2.97
C TYR A 8 5.74 -0.57 -3.24
N GLU A 9 6.23 -1.21 -2.20
CA GLU A 9 6.45 -2.65 -2.14
C GLU A 9 5.28 -3.24 -1.36
N VAL A 10 4.55 -4.16 -1.97
CA VAL A 10 3.42 -4.84 -1.35
C VAL A 10 3.79 -6.28 -1.10
N ASP A 11 3.62 -6.73 0.13
CA ASP A 11 3.63 -8.11 0.58
C ASP A 11 2.18 -8.56 0.81
N GLY A 12 1.66 -9.42 -0.05
CA GLY A 12 0.25 -9.84 -0.08
C GLY A 12 -0.07 -10.88 -1.17
N GLY A 13 -1.33 -11.33 -1.24
CA GLY A 13 -1.85 -12.37 -2.18
C GLY A 13 -2.12 -13.68 -1.45
N VAL A 14 -3.30 -14.36 -1.52
CA VAL A 14 -3.76 -15.31 -2.56
C VAL A 14 -5.31 -15.44 -2.59
N CYS A 15 -5.88 -15.87 -3.73
CA CYS A 15 -7.24 -16.42 -3.87
C CYS A 15 -7.20 -17.96 -4.03
N GLU A 16 -7.80 -18.74 -3.11
CA GLU A 16 -7.92 -20.21 -3.25
C GLU A 16 -9.19 -20.62 -4.01
N GLY A 17 -9.05 -20.72 -5.34
CA GLY A 17 -9.94 -21.26 -6.37
C GLY A 17 -9.16 -21.48 -7.68
N PHE A 18 -9.77 -21.89 -8.82
CA PHE A 18 -9.07 -22.33 -10.06
C PHE A 18 -7.98 -21.36 -10.57
N ALA A 19 -6.78 -21.55 -10.02
CA ALA A 19 -5.45 -21.20 -10.47
C ALA A 19 -5.18 -19.74 -10.89
N LEU A 20 -4.99 -18.86 -9.90
CA LEU A 20 -4.02 -17.77 -10.04
C LEU A 20 -3.23 -17.61 -8.73
N LYS A 21 -1.97 -18.07 -8.72
CA LYS A 21 -1.02 -17.71 -7.67
C LYS A 21 -0.53 -16.30 -7.98
N LEU A 22 -1.11 -15.30 -7.32
CA LEU A 22 -0.54 -13.96 -7.33
C LEU A 22 0.81 -14.01 -6.61
N PRO A 23 1.79 -13.19 -7.05
CA PRO A 23 3.09 -13.14 -6.38
C PRO A 23 2.89 -12.65 -4.94
N ASP A 24 3.55 -13.31 -3.99
CA ASP A 24 3.52 -12.97 -2.56
C ASP A 24 4.08 -11.56 -2.31
N HIS A 25 4.82 -11.01 -3.29
CA HIS A 25 5.30 -9.64 -3.31
C HIS A 25 5.19 -9.00 -4.71
N TRP A 26 4.76 -7.74 -4.79
CA TRP A 26 4.82 -6.95 -6.03
C TRP A 26 5.14 -5.47 -5.76
N GLU A 27 5.52 -4.77 -6.83
CA GLU A 27 5.72 -3.32 -6.79
C GLU A 27 4.51 -2.60 -7.39
N GLU A 28 4.07 -1.53 -6.75
CA GLU A 28 3.00 -0.67 -7.25
C GLU A 28 3.46 0.78 -7.34
N ASN A 29 3.15 1.42 -8.47
CA ASN A 29 3.51 2.82 -8.71
C ASN A 29 2.25 3.68 -8.81
N ARG A 30 2.16 4.73 -7.99
CA ARG A 30 1.04 5.68 -8.00
C ARG A 30 1.55 7.10 -8.18
N THR A 31 0.76 7.91 -8.87
CA THR A 31 0.98 9.36 -8.96
C THR A 31 -0.10 10.04 -8.14
N LEU A 32 0.30 10.95 -7.26
CA LEU A 32 -0.58 11.71 -6.38
C LEU A 32 -0.34 13.21 -6.54
N GLN A 33 -1.35 14.01 -6.18
CA GLN A 33 -1.31 15.46 -6.27
C GLN A 33 -1.32 16.06 -4.87
N ALA A 34 -0.30 16.84 -4.53
CA ALA A 34 -0.17 17.46 -3.22
C ALA A 34 0.49 18.83 -3.34
N ASN A 35 0.24 19.73 -2.39
CA ASN A 35 0.85 21.07 -2.38
C ASN A 35 2.19 21.11 -1.65
N THR A 36 2.42 20.19 -0.72
CA THR A 36 3.65 20.11 0.08
C THR A 36 4.14 18.67 0.15
N SER A 37 5.43 18.48 0.46
CA SER A 37 5.99 17.13 0.64
C SER A 37 5.37 16.38 1.82
N GLN A 38 4.96 17.08 2.88
CA GLN A 38 4.25 16.47 4.01
C GLN A 38 2.86 15.96 3.57
N GLN A 39 2.09 16.80 2.86
CA GLN A 39 0.80 16.39 2.33
C GLN A 39 0.94 15.22 1.33
N ALA A 40 2.01 15.22 0.53
CA ALA A 40 2.32 14.12 -0.38
C ALA A 40 2.58 12.81 0.37
N PHE A 41 3.30 12.87 1.49
CA PHE A 41 3.55 11.72 2.35
C PHE A 41 2.26 11.22 3.01
N ASP A 42 1.45 12.12 3.58
CA ASP A 42 0.19 11.75 4.21
C ASP A 42 -0.77 11.06 3.21
N GLU A 43 -0.85 11.59 1.99
CA GLU A 43 -1.65 11.00 0.90
C GLU A 43 -1.08 9.66 0.43
N ALA A 44 0.25 9.54 0.33
CA ALA A 44 0.90 8.28 0.00
C ALA A 44 0.62 7.20 1.05
N MET A 45 0.59 7.57 2.34
CA MET A 45 0.26 6.64 3.41
C MET A 45 -1.23 6.26 3.40
N ASN A 46 -2.13 7.19 3.11
CA ASN A 46 -3.54 6.87 2.89
C ASN A 46 -3.72 5.87 1.75
N LEU A 47 -3.02 6.07 0.62
CA LEU A 47 -3.02 5.12 -0.49
C LEU A 47 -2.43 3.77 -0.09
N ALA A 48 -1.36 3.73 0.70
CA ALA A 48 -0.81 2.48 1.22
C ALA A 48 -1.84 1.70 2.04
N HIS A 49 -2.64 2.37 2.87
CA HIS A 49 -3.74 1.74 3.61
C HIS A 49 -4.85 1.23 2.70
N VAL A 50 -5.22 1.98 1.66
CA VAL A 50 -6.22 1.54 0.66
C VAL A 50 -5.72 0.30 -0.09
N ILE A 51 -4.47 0.33 -0.58
CA ILE A 51 -3.85 -0.83 -1.23
C ILE A 51 -3.85 -2.03 -0.28
N ALA A 52 -3.51 -1.83 1.00
CA ALA A 52 -3.51 -2.89 1.98
C ALA A 52 -4.92 -3.49 2.17
N MET A 53 -5.97 -2.66 2.18
CA MET A 53 -7.37 -3.08 2.31
C MET A 53 -7.92 -3.81 1.09
N GLU A 54 -7.56 -3.38 -0.11
CA GLU A 54 -8.02 -3.97 -1.37
C GLU A 54 -7.24 -5.24 -1.73
N SER A 55 -6.08 -5.45 -1.12
CA SER A 55 -5.21 -6.59 -1.38
C SER A 55 -5.55 -7.80 -0.50
N PHE A 56 -5.28 -8.99 -1.02
CA PHE A 56 -5.33 -10.20 -0.20
C PHE A 56 -4.13 -10.30 0.73
N SER A 57 -4.31 -10.97 1.86
CA SER A 57 -3.21 -11.27 2.79
C SER A 57 -2.34 -12.40 2.27
N ASN A 58 -1.02 -12.27 2.51
CA ASN A 58 -0.05 -13.31 2.27
C ASN A 58 -0.39 -14.56 3.13
N PRO A 59 -0.49 -15.78 2.55
CA PRO A 59 -0.85 -16.98 3.29
C PRO A 59 0.20 -17.42 4.31
N ASP A 60 1.48 -17.10 4.08
CA ASP A 60 2.58 -17.50 4.94
C ASP A 60 2.60 -16.67 6.23
N THR A 61 2.27 -15.37 6.13
CA THR A 61 2.31 -14.43 7.27
C THR A 61 0.93 -14.10 7.83
N GLY A 62 -0.13 -14.32 7.05
CA GLY A 62 -1.49 -13.95 7.40
C GLY A 62 -1.77 -12.45 7.40
N LYS A 63 -0.90 -11.67 6.74
CA LYS A 63 -0.96 -10.21 6.71
C LYS A 63 -0.80 -9.66 5.30
N THR A 64 -1.23 -8.44 5.11
CA THR A 64 -0.86 -7.59 3.98
C THR A 64 -0.02 -6.46 4.52
N VAL A 65 1.17 -6.25 3.94
CA VAL A 65 2.08 -5.16 4.31
C VAL A 65 2.37 -4.34 3.07
N VAL A 66 2.05 -3.05 3.11
CA VAL A 66 2.35 -2.11 2.02
C VAL A 66 3.36 -1.11 2.52
N THR A 67 4.55 -1.11 1.92
CA THR A 67 5.66 -0.23 2.31
C THR A 67 5.92 0.82 1.24
N LEU A 68 5.92 2.10 1.62
CA LEU A 68 6.31 3.20 0.74
C LEU A 68 7.84 3.23 0.57
N ARG A 69 8.32 2.75 -0.58
CA ARG A 69 9.75 2.62 -0.90
C ARG A 69 10.38 3.93 -1.34
N SER A 70 9.64 4.72 -2.12
CA SER A 70 10.10 6.03 -2.55
C SER A 70 8.94 6.97 -2.78
N LEU A 71 9.19 8.26 -2.54
CA LEU A 71 8.30 9.36 -2.88
C LEU A 71 9.14 10.44 -3.55
N ARG A 72 8.84 10.74 -4.81
CA ARG A 72 9.56 11.75 -5.59
C ARG A 72 8.62 12.87 -6.01
N GLY A 73 8.95 14.09 -5.65
CA GLY A 73 8.25 15.30 -6.04
C GLY A 73 9.01 16.14 -7.08
N PRO A 74 8.52 17.35 -7.37
CA PRO A 74 9.15 18.26 -8.33
C PRO A 74 10.57 18.68 -7.95
N GLU A 75 10.86 18.76 -6.64
CA GLU A 75 12.15 19.19 -6.11
C GLU A 75 13.12 18.01 -5.86
N GLY A 76 12.70 16.78 -6.19
CA GLY A 76 13.49 15.57 -5.99
C GLY A 76 12.85 14.59 -5.02
N ASN A 77 13.67 13.79 -4.35
CA ASN A 77 13.19 12.78 -3.42
C ASN A 77 12.68 13.46 -2.14
N VAL A 78 11.51 13.04 -1.66
CA VAL A 78 10.96 13.46 -0.37
C VAL A 78 11.59 12.60 0.71
N GLU A 79 12.19 13.24 1.72
CA GLU A 79 12.66 12.55 2.92
C GLU A 79 11.49 12.31 3.87
N TYR A 80 11.39 11.09 4.39
CA TYR A 80 10.40 10.69 5.37
C TYR A 80 10.94 9.56 6.26
N ASP A 81 10.32 9.39 7.42
CA ASP A 81 10.66 8.32 8.36
C ASP A 81 10.15 6.98 7.83
N ARG A 82 11.07 6.14 7.35
CA ARG A 82 10.76 4.82 6.81
C ARG A 82 10.13 3.88 7.83
N SER A 83 10.35 4.09 9.13
CA SER A 83 9.72 3.26 10.17
C SER A 83 8.21 3.47 10.26
N LYS A 84 7.71 4.59 9.74
CA LYS A 84 6.28 4.94 9.66
C LYS A 84 5.71 4.75 8.26
N ALA A 85 6.53 4.30 7.31
CA ALA A 85 6.19 4.23 5.90
C ALA A 85 5.63 2.86 5.51
N ALA A 86 4.89 2.22 6.41
CA ALA A 86 4.27 0.93 6.20
C ALA A 86 2.83 0.91 6.73
N ALA A 87 1.93 0.37 5.93
CA ALA A 87 0.57 0.03 6.33
C ALA A 87 0.48 -1.49 6.47
N GLU A 88 0.00 -1.97 7.62
CA GLU A 88 -0.23 -3.39 7.86
C GLU A 88 -1.72 -3.67 8.07
N ARG A 89 -2.17 -4.81 7.55
CA ARG A 89 -3.48 -5.39 7.88
C ARG A 89 -3.40 -6.90 8.03
N THR A 90 -4.28 -7.43 8.87
CA THR A 90 -4.42 -8.86 9.12
C THR A 90 -5.58 -9.45 8.33
N MET A 91 -5.56 -10.78 8.12
CA MET A 91 -6.71 -11.50 7.54
C MET A 91 -8.03 -11.25 8.27
N LEU A 92 -8.01 -11.15 9.61
CA LEU A 92 -9.22 -10.90 10.40
C LEU A 92 -9.85 -9.54 10.06
N GLU A 93 -9.03 -8.51 9.88
CA GLU A 93 -9.48 -7.18 9.49
C GLU A 93 -10.04 -7.15 8.07
N HIS A 94 -9.51 -7.97 7.15
CA HIS A 94 -10.10 -8.15 5.82
C HIS A 94 -11.48 -8.82 5.88
N VAL A 95 -11.61 -9.92 6.62
CA VAL A 95 -12.89 -10.64 6.75
C VAL A 95 -13.97 -9.74 7.37
N LEU A 96 -13.63 -8.97 8.40
CA LEU A 96 -14.57 -8.02 9.01
C LEU A 96 -14.96 -6.89 8.04
N HIS A 97 -14.03 -6.38 7.23
CA HIS A 97 -14.34 -5.35 6.24
C HIS A 97 -15.33 -5.85 5.18
N PHE A 98 -15.10 -7.04 4.61
CA PHE A 98 -16.01 -7.64 3.62
C PHE A 98 -17.38 -8.02 4.20
N ALA A 99 -17.47 -8.32 5.50
CA ALA A 99 -18.73 -8.65 6.16
C ALA A 99 -19.63 -7.42 6.43
N VAL A 100 -19.05 -6.22 6.50
CA VAL A 100 -19.77 -4.96 6.78
C VAL A 100 -20.34 -4.32 5.51
N GLU A 101 -19.78 -4.62 4.33
CA GLU A 101 -20.27 -4.09 3.04
C GLU A 101 -21.40 -4.94 2.40
N ARG A 102 -21.97 -5.90 3.14
CA ARG A 102 -23.14 -6.71 2.76
C ARG A 102 -24.40 -6.27 3.47
#